data_AF-A0A3E0CSH6-F1
#
_entry.id   AF-A0A3E0CSH6-F1
#
_cell.length_a   1.000
_cell.length_b   1.000
_cell.length_c   1.000
_cell.angle_alpha   90.00
_cell.angle_beta   90.00
_cell.angle_gamma   90.00
#
_symmetry.space_group_name_H-M   'P 1'
#
loop_
_entity.id
_entity.type
_entity.pdbx_description
1 polymer ?
#
loop_
_entity_poly.entity_id
_entity_poly.type
_entity_poly.pdbx_seq_one_letter_code
_entity_poly.pdbx_strand_id
1 'polypeptide(L)'
;MAFESFNHLRRDLRLDQKDWVNEEHARFLKRGGIERTPQNVGYCPEWLLRQSFVCPNGHTFVPDWLAKRPPLMPFRSEGKLYRPGTGELACPSCSTRFEVGLPSVPKKDDVALYGDEAMRDIVSPSRDNRYCVTYTLISRPRIAAENQELLAAYRSLKKSRLGADAVVHCKTLFHDARGSAARLPTEQVSAFLGEVADLLAMRAGRLVILNCAGVVFQPQAFKAKEQAACKARVFGPLVQFAIEQMTRQGLCPHFYFERTNDDGWAKELFAGGRLTLMWPFITNTLPVKSPEFVLPTSSEYLEFADIVSFAVADNIARRANERDGDGVPACPRIDLARFGTVHYQGFMENGDAISKSSVGYPWQDFYRWTSWA
;
A
#
# COMPACT_ATOMS: atom_id res chain seq x y z
N MET A 1 16.37 30.82 8.03
CA MET A 1 17.61 30.33 8.69
C MET A 1 18.10 29.13 7.92
N ALA A 2 19.32 29.17 7.38
CA ALA A 2 19.93 28.01 6.73
C ALA A 2 20.74 27.25 7.78
N PHE A 3 20.39 25.97 8.01
CA PHE A 3 21.11 25.12 8.95
C PHE A 3 22.17 24.32 8.20
N GLU A 4 23.44 24.46 8.56
CA GLU A 4 24.57 23.78 7.89
C GLU A 4 24.64 22.27 8.19
N SER A 5 23.97 21.80 9.25
CA SER A 5 23.88 20.38 9.62
C SER A 5 22.63 20.08 10.45
N PHE A 6 22.22 18.80 10.49
CA PHE A 6 21.17 18.36 11.43
C PHE A 6 21.51 18.70 12.88
N ASN A 7 22.79 18.71 13.25
CA ASN A 7 23.20 19.02 14.62
C ASN A 7 22.91 20.48 14.99
N HIS A 8 23.01 21.41 14.04
CA HIS A 8 22.62 22.81 14.23
C HIS A 8 21.10 22.93 14.38
N LEU A 9 20.34 22.31 13.45
CA LEU A 9 18.88 22.24 13.53
C LEU A 9 18.42 21.65 14.88
N ARG A 10 19.05 20.55 15.30
CA ARG A 10 18.77 19.82 16.53
C ARG A 10 19.01 20.64 17.79
N ARG A 11 20.16 21.33 17.85
CA ARG A 11 20.53 22.18 18.99
C ARG A 11 19.58 23.37 19.09
N ASP A 12 19.37 24.05 17.96
CA ASP A 12 18.67 25.33 17.94
C ASP A 12 17.14 25.15 18.03
N LEU A 13 16.61 24.03 17.49
CA LEU A 13 15.17 23.69 17.57
C LEU A 13 14.85 22.65 18.65
N ARG A 14 15.79 22.23 19.50
CA ARG A 14 15.57 21.26 20.59
C ARG A 14 14.80 20.00 20.15
N LEU A 15 15.20 19.42 19.01
CA LEU A 15 14.52 18.26 18.45
C LEU A 15 14.71 17.02 19.34
N ASP A 16 13.62 16.32 19.66
CA ASP A 16 13.70 15.03 20.35
C ASP A 16 14.25 13.97 19.39
N GLN A 17 15.38 13.37 19.75
CA GLN A 17 16.04 12.35 18.93
C GLN A 17 15.33 11.01 18.96
N LYS A 18 14.51 10.74 19.99
CA LYS A 18 13.77 9.49 20.14
C LYS A 18 12.42 9.54 19.43
N ASP A 19 12.02 10.71 18.97
CA ASP A 19 10.79 10.86 18.21
C ASP A 19 11.00 10.38 16.78
N TRP A 20 10.21 9.40 16.38
CA TRP A 20 10.31 8.75 15.08
C TRP A 20 10.14 9.72 13.90
N VAL A 21 9.40 10.84 14.07
CA VAL A 21 9.24 11.85 13.02
C VAL A 21 10.59 12.51 12.72
N ASN A 22 11.34 12.80 13.78
CA ASN A 22 12.68 13.40 13.66
C ASN A 22 13.71 12.38 13.15
N GLU A 23 13.59 11.11 13.52
CA GLU A 23 14.46 10.03 13.01
C GLU A 23 14.34 9.87 11.49
N GLU A 24 13.13 9.97 10.93
CA GLU A 24 12.92 9.96 9.47
C GLU A 24 13.61 11.15 8.79
N HIS A 25 13.55 12.33 9.41
CA HIS A 25 14.20 13.54 8.88
C HIS A 25 15.72 13.47 8.95
N ALA A 26 16.28 12.90 10.02
CA ALA A 26 17.71 12.79 10.25
C ALA A 26 18.45 12.06 9.10
N ARG A 27 17.76 11.17 8.37
CA ARG A 27 18.34 10.42 7.24
C ARG A 27 18.77 11.32 6.09
N PHE A 28 17.97 12.34 5.78
CA PHE A 28 18.21 13.24 4.65
C PHE A 28 19.22 14.34 4.96
N LEU A 29 19.42 14.64 6.25
CA LEU A 29 20.32 15.70 6.70
C LEU A 29 21.77 15.23 6.88
N LYS A 30 22.04 13.95 6.66
CA LYS A 30 23.42 13.45 6.54
C LYS A 30 24.04 13.98 5.26
N ARG A 31 25.35 14.23 5.26
CA ARG A 31 26.09 14.67 4.05
C ARG A 31 25.87 13.68 2.90
N GLY A 32 25.34 14.16 1.78
CA GLY A 32 25.02 13.33 0.63
C GLY A 32 23.72 12.53 0.77
N GLY A 33 22.94 12.72 1.84
CA GLY A 33 21.77 11.91 2.16
C GLY A 33 20.66 12.04 1.11
N ILE A 34 20.39 13.27 0.67
CA ILE A 34 19.46 13.54 -0.43
C ILE A 34 20.00 12.93 -1.72
N GLU A 35 21.25 13.20 -2.07
CA GLU A 35 21.87 12.79 -3.32
C GLU A 35 21.90 11.26 -3.47
N ARG A 36 22.22 10.53 -2.39
CA ARG A 36 22.31 9.07 -2.38
C ARG A 36 20.96 8.35 -2.32
N THR A 37 19.91 9.02 -1.82
CA THR A 37 18.58 8.39 -1.76
C THR A 37 17.97 8.38 -3.15
N PRO A 38 17.63 7.21 -3.74
CA PRO A 38 16.99 7.17 -5.04
C PRO A 38 15.59 7.79 -4.97
N GLN A 39 15.21 8.56 -5.99
CA GLN A 39 13.80 8.85 -6.27
C GLN A 39 13.35 7.72 -7.20
N ASN A 40 12.56 6.79 -6.66
CA ASN A 40 12.10 5.57 -7.33
C ASN A 40 10.57 5.46 -7.33
N VAL A 41 9.87 6.54 -6.96
CA VAL A 41 8.41 6.63 -7.06
C VAL A 41 8.06 6.93 -8.51
N GLY A 42 7.39 5.97 -9.16
CA GLY A 42 6.99 6.05 -10.57
C GLY A 42 5.53 6.42 -10.80
N TYR A 43 4.76 6.71 -9.76
CA TYR A 43 3.33 6.99 -9.85
C TYR A 43 3.01 8.37 -9.28
N CYS A 44 2.21 9.15 -10.02
CA CYS A 44 1.64 10.42 -9.57
C CYS A 44 0.11 10.33 -9.74
N PRO A 45 -0.71 10.69 -8.73
CA PRO A 45 -2.16 10.63 -8.84
C PRO A 45 -2.65 11.60 -9.89
N GLU A 46 -3.65 11.19 -10.66
CA GLU A 46 -4.21 11.99 -11.74
C GLU A 46 -4.66 13.39 -11.29
N TRP A 47 -5.22 13.49 -10.08
CA TRP A 47 -5.68 14.78 -9.54
C TRP A 47 -4.53 15.79 -9.33
N LEU A 48 -3.30 15.32 -9.06
CA LEU A 48 -2.12 16.19 -9.00
C LEU A 48 -1.64 16.59 -10.39
N LEU A 49 -1.69 15.68 -11.37
CA LEU A 49 -1.35 16.00 -12.76
C LEU A 49 -2.28 17.08 -13.36
N ARG A 50 -3.51 17.19 -12.85
CA ARG A 50 -4.47 18.24 -13.22
C ARG A 50 -4.24 19.58 -12.49
N GLN A 51 -3.33 19.65 -11.52
CA GLN A 51 -3.01 20.89 -10.81
C GLN A 51 -1.90 21.67 -11.54
N SER A 52 -2.20 22.92 -11.88
CA SER A 52 -1.26 23.86 -12.48
C SER A 52 -0.99 25.06 -11.56
N PHE A 53 0.20 25.63 -11.64
CA PHE A 53 0.59 26.85 -10.96
C PHE A 53 0.85 27.98 -11.96
N VAL A 54 0.65 29.22 -11.52
CA VAL A 54 0.97 30.43 -12.27
C VAL A 54 2.15 31.10 -11.59
N CYS A 55 3.25 31.31 -12.31
CA CYS A 55 4.40 32.01 -11.77
C CYS A 55 4.15 33.53 -11.69
N PRO A 56 4.96 34.30 -10.94
CA PRO A 56 4.81 35.76 -10.85
C PRO A 56 4.86 36.51 -12.20
N ASN A 57 5.47 35.91 -13.22
CA ASN A 57 5.54 36.46 -14.58
C ASN A 57 4.37 36.03 -15.49
N GLY A 58 3.36 35.35 -14.94
CA GLY A 58 2.14 34.96 -15.67
C GLY A 58 2.21 33.65 -16.46
N HIS A 59 3.31 32.88 -16.37
CA HIS A 59 3.39 31.57 -17.03
C HIS A 59 2.65 30.49 -16.22
N THR A 60 1.76 29.75 -16.87
CA THR A 60 1.05 28.59 -16.31
C THR A 60 1.79 27.30 -16.64
N PHE A 61 1.98 26.42 -15.65
CA PHE A 61 2.63 25.12 -15.85
C PHE A 61 2.16 24.07 -14.83
N VAL A 62 2.26 22.79 -15.18
CA VAL A 62 2.15 21.67 -14.24
C VAL A 62 3.56 21.39 -13.73
N PRO A 63 3.80 21.33 -12.41
CA PRO A 63 5.12 21.08 -11.90
C PRO A 63 5.51 19.63 -12.16
N ASP A 64 6.81 19.36 -12.26
CA ASP A 64 7.30 17.99 -12.17
C ASP A 64 7.14 17.50 -10.73
N TRP A 65 6.03 16.82 -10.48
CA TRP A 65 5.63 16.32 -9.16
C TRP A 65 6.63 15.33 -8.58
N LEU A 66 7.35 14.60 -9.44
CA LEU A 66 8.26 13.53 -9.06
C LEU A 66 9.73 13.97 -9.07
N ALA A 67 10.02 15.21 -9.52
CA ALA A 67 11.34 15.79 -9.48
C ALA A 67 11.95 15.69 -8.06
N LYS A 68 13.16 15.15 -8.03
CA LYS A 68 13.93 14.98 -6.79
C LYS A 68 14.29 16.36 -6.21
N ARG A 69 13.96 16.57 -4.94
CA ARG A 69 14.16 17.83 -4.21
C ARG A 69 14.41 17.58 -2.72
N PRO A 70 14.89 18.59 -1.97
CA PRO A 70 14.94 18.51 -0.51
C PRO A 70 13.54 18.21 0.08
N PRO A 71 13.47 17.39 1.15
CA PRO A 71 12.21 16.92 1.68
C PRO A 71 11.41 18.04 2.35
N LEU A 72 10.10 18.08 2.09
CA LEU A 72 9.14 18.95 2.75
C LEU A 72 8.39 18.14 3.82
N MET A 73 9.02 17.95 4.98
CA MET A 73 8.52 17.06 6.02
C MET A 73 8.21 17.77 7.35
N PRO A 74 7.28 17.23 8.14
CA PRO A 74 7.06 17.70 9.50
C PRO A 74 8.21 17.29 10.43
N PHE A 75 8.32 17.99 11.56
CA PHE A 75 9.25 17.65 12.65
C PHE A 75 8.61 17.92 14.01
N ARG A 76 9.16 17.31 15.07
CA ARG A 76 8.70 17.53 16.45
C ARG A 76 9.73 18.26 17.29
N SER A 77 9.27 19.29 17.99
CA SER A 77 10.07 20.10 18.92
C SER A 77 9.20 20.43 20.12
N GLU A 78 9.74 20.24 21.33
CA GLU A 78 9.06 20.57 22.59
C GLU A 78 7.62 20.01 22.68
N GLY A 79 7.43 18.76 22.23
CA GLY A 79 6.14 18.07 22.20
C GLY A 79 5.16 18.52 21.10
N LYS A 80 5.49 19.58 20.36
CA LYS A 80 4.67 20.14 19.27
C LYS A 80 5.11 19.60 17.91
N LEU A 81 4.13 19.39 17.03
CA LEU A 81 4.35 19.01 15.64
C LEU A 81 4.36 20.27 14.76
N TYR A 82 5.49 20.51 14.10
CA TYR A 82 5.68 21.59 13.13
C TYR A 82 5.57 21.01 11.72
N ARG A 83 4.87 21.73 10.84
CA ARG A 83 4.54 21.29 9.49
C ARG A 83 4.89 22.38 8.48
N PRO A 84 5.38 22.02 7.28
CA PRO A 84 5.65 23.01 6.24
C PRO A 84 4.33 23.62 5.76
N GLY A 85 4.25 24.95 5.75
CA GLY A 85 3.09 25.68 5.23
C GLY A 85 3.19 26.01 3.74
N THR A 86 4.41 26.17 3.24
CA THR A 86 4.72 26.48 1.84
C THR A 86 5.85 25.61 1.32
N GLY A 87 5.96 25.49 -0.01
CA GLY A 87 7.09 24.90 -0.71
C GLY A 87 7.55 25.79 -1.87
N GLU A 88 8.85 25.82 -2.16
CA GLU A 88 9.40 26.59 -3.29
C GLU A 88 9.20 25.82 -4.61
N LEU A 89 8.80 26.52 -5.68
CA LEU A 89 8.83 26.04 -7.07
C LEU A 89 9.64 26.98 -7.94
N ALA A 90 10.20 26.44 -9.04
CA ALA A 90 10.81 27.23 -10.10
C ALA A 90 9.96 27.11 -11.37
N CYS A 91 9.65 28.24 -12.01
CA CYS A 91 8.96 28.24 -13.29
C CYS A 91 9.85 27.62 -14.38
N PRO A 92 9.38 26.61 -15.14
CA PRO A 92 10.18 26.00 -16.20
C PRO A 92 10.48 26.96 -17.35
N SER A 93 9.64 27.97 -17.58
CA SER A 93 9.78 28.93 -18.69
C SER A 93 10.73 30.09 -18.39
N CYS A 94 10.76 30.59 -17.16
CA CYS A 94 11.53 31.79 -16.79
C CYS A 94 12.43 31.64 -15.56
N SER A 95 12.51 30.44 -14.97
CA SER A 95 13.31 30.12 -13.78
C SER A 95 12.99 30.92 -12.51
N THR A 96 11.99 31.80 -12.52
CA THR A 96 11.53 32.54 -11.34
C THR A 96 11.09 31.56 -10.26
N ARG A 97 11.64 31.74 -9.06
CA ARG A 97 11.28 30.95 -7.87
C ARG A 97 10.18 31.65 -7.08
N PHE A 98 9.23 30.88 -6.58
CA PHE A 98 8.12 31.39 -5.79
C PHE A 98 7.57 30.32 -4.85
N GLU A 99 6.90 30.74 -3.80
CA GLU A 99 6.29 29.84 -2.83
C GLU A 99 4.88 29.43 -3.25
N VAL A 100 4.54 28.16 -3.03
CA VAL A 100 3.18 27.63 -3.16
C VAL A 100 2.69 27.09 -1.82
N GLY A 101 1.41 27.30 -1.53
CA GLY A 101 0.78 26.77 -0.32
C GLY A 101 0.72 25.24 -0.34
N LEU A 102 1.00 24.61 0.80
CA LEU A 102 0.88 23.17 0.99
C LEU A 102 -0.43 22.84 1.74
N PRO A 103 -1.05 21.68 1.47
CA PRO A 103 -2.25 21.28 2.19
C PRO A 103 -1.97 21.04 3.67
N SER A 104 -2.93 21.42 4.51
CA SER A 104 -2.82 21.33 5.96
C SER A 104 -4.10 20.75 6.55
N VAL A 105 -4.06 19.46 6.90
CA VAL A 105 -5.15 18.79 7.62
C VAL A 105 -4.74 18.61 9.08
N PRO A 106 -5.58 18.95 10.08
CA PRO A 106 -5.24 18.73 11.49
C PRO A 106 -4.99 17.25 11.81
N LYS A 107 -3.92 16.95 12.56
CA LYS A 107 -3.68 15.59 13.08
C LYS A 107 -4.77 15.25 14.10
N LYS A 108 -5.45 14.12 13.89
CA LYS A 108 -6.43 13.54 14.81
C LYS A 108 -5.84 12.39 15.59
N ASP A 109 -5.31 11.38 14.89
CA ASP A 109 -4.84 10.14 15.49
C ASP A 109 -3.84 9.41 14.58
N ASP A 110 -3.30 8.30 15.06
CA ASP A 110 -2.46 7.36 14.30
C ASP A 110 -3.28 6.13 13.89
N VAL A 111 -2.99 5.56 12.71
CA VAL A 111 -3.68 4.36 12.20
C VAL A 111 -2.68 3.29 11.80
N ALA A 112 -2.86 2.08 12.34
CA ALA A 112 -2.07 0.92 11.96
C ALA A 112 -2.70 0.25 10.74
N LEU A 113 -1.89 0.04 9.70
CA LEU A 113 -2.23 -0.66 8.47
C LEU A 113 -1.31 -1.88 8.34
N TYR A 114 -1.90 -3.06 8.23
CA TYR A 114 -1.20 -4.33 8.12
C TYR A 114 -1.32 -4.83 6.69
N GLY A 115 -0.22 -5.24 6.09
CA GLY A 115 -0.21 -5.68 4.70
C GLY A 115 0.53 -6.97 4.47
N ASP A 116 0.13 -7.61 3.39
CA ASP A 116 0.72 -8.82 2.85
C ASP A 116 0.44 -8.91 1.34
N GLU A 117 1.13 -9.82 0.67
CA GLU A 117 1.07 -9.99 -0.77
C GLU A 117 0.74 -11.41 -1.22
N ALA A 118 0.21 -11.51 -2.44
CA ALA A 118 0.06 -12.79 -3.10
C ALA A 118 0.41 -12.67 -4.58
N MET A 119 0.98 -13.74 -5.13
CA MET A 119 1.31 -13.83 -6.55
C MET A 119 0.84 -15.14 -7.18
N ARG A 120 0.50 -15.10 -8.45
CA ARG A 120 0.08 -16.26 -9.25
C ARG A 120 0.62 -16.15 -10.66
N ASP A 121 1.17 -17.25 -11.15
CA ASP A 121 1.32 -17.46 -12.59
C ASP A 121 -0.05 -17.80 -13.18
N ILE A 122 -0.36 -17.20 -14.33
CA ILE A 122 -1.57 -17.41 -15.11
C ILE A 122 -1.13 -18.01 -16.43
N VAL A 123 -1.32 -19.32 -16.56
CA VAL A 123 -0.91 -20.11 -17.72
C VAL A 123 -2.16 -20.49 -18.49
N SER A 124 -2.29 -20.02 -19.73
CA SER A 124 -3.35 -20.43 -20.65
C SER A 124 -2.71 -21.06 -21.90
N PRO A 125 -3.23 -22.19 -22.41
CA PRO A 125 -2.74 -22.78 -23.66
C PRO A 125 -2.90 -21.88 -24.89
N SER A 126 -3.85 -20.94 -24.86
CA SER A 126 -4.25 -20.12 -26.02
C SER A 126 -3.70 -18.69 -26.01
N ARG A 127 -2.97 -18.31 -24.95
CA ARG A 127 -2.48 -16.94 -24.71
C ARG A 127 -1.08 -16.95 -24.12
N ASP A 128 -0.41 -15.81 -24.18
CA ASP A 128 0.84 -15.61 -23.46
C ASP A 128 0.64 -15.77 -21.95
N ASN A 129 1.62 -16.39 -21.29
CA ASN A 129 1.66 -16.50 -19.84
C ASN A 129 1.61 -15.09 -19.22
N ARG A 130 0.94 -14.98 -18.08
CA ARG A 130 0.80 -13.73 -17.33
C ARG A 130 1.15 -13.96 -15.87
N TYR A 131 1.55 -12.89 -15.21
CA TYR A 131 1.89 -12.90 -13.80
C TYR A 131 1.03 -11.88 -13.05
N CYS A 132 0.30 -12.36 -12.06
CA CYS A 132 -0.52 -11.54 -11.18
C CYS A 132 0.24 -11.24 -9.88
N VAL A 133 0.25 -9.98 -9.48
CA VAL A 133 0.74 -9.51 -8.18
C VAL A 133 -0.37 -8.73 -7.50
N THR A 134 -0.60 -9.01 -6.23
CA THR A 134 -1.50 -8.20 -5.41
C THR A 134 -0.89 -7.92 -4.05
N TYR A 135 -1.21 -6.74 -3.53
CA TYR A 135 -0.93 -6.32 -2.17
C TYR A 135 -2.23 -5.87 -1.51
N THR A 136 -2.37 -6.18 -0.23
CA THR A 136 -3.49 -5.70 0.60
C THR A 136 -2.96 -4.91 1.77
N LEU A 137 -3.73 -3.91 2.20
CA LEU A 137 -3.61 -3.27 3.51
C LEU A 137 -4.95 -3.34 4.23
N ILE A 138 -4.94 -3.77 5.49
CA ILE A 138 -6.10 -3.76 6.37
C ILE A 138 -5.82 -2.91 7.62
N SER A 139 -6.77 -2.07 8.00
CA SER A 139 -6.69 -1.31 9.24
C SER A 139 -7.28 -2.09 10.42
N ARG A 140 -6.79 -1.80 11.62
CA ARG A 140 -7.52 -2.17 12.85
C ARG A 140 -8.77 -1.28 13.03
N PRO A 141 -9.87 -1.78 13.62
CA PRO A 141 -10.91 -0.92 14.17
C PRO A 141 -10.32 0.06 15.17
N ARG A 142 -10.79 1.31 15.13
CA ARG A 142 -10.28 2.38 16.01
C ARG A 142 -10.83 2.27 17.44
N ILE A 143 -12.00 1.68 17.60
CA ILE A 143 -12.61 1.45 18.91
C ILE A 143 -12.03 0.16 19.48
N ALA A 144 -11.35 0.25 20.63
CA ALA A 144 -10.64 -0.87 21.24
C ALA A 144 -11.53 -2.09 21.51
N ALA A 145 -12.78 -1.86 21.96
CA ALA A 145 -13.76 -2.91 22.19
C ALA A 145 -14.12 -3.65 20.89
N GLU A 146 -14.43 -2.92 19.80
CA GLU A 146 -14.74 -3.52 18.49
C GLU A 146 -13.55 -4.35 17.94
N ASN A 147 -12.32 -3.86 18.15
CA ASN A 147 -11.11 -4.58 17.79
C ASN A 147 -10.95 -5.88 18.61
N GLN A 148 -11.19 -5.84 19.92
CA GLN A 148 -11.12 -7.03 20.78
C GLN A 148 -12.18 -8.06 20.41
N GLU A 149 -13.41 -7.63 20.11
CA GLU A 149 -14.49 -8.50 19.66
C GLU A 149 -14.14 -9.21 18.34
N LEU A 150 -13.62 -8.48 17.36
CA LEU A 150 -13.18 -9.06 16.08
C LEU A 150 -12.11 -10.13 16.28
N LEU A 151 -11.07 -9.81 17.06
CA LEU A 151 -9.97 -10.75 17.33
C LEU A 151 -10.44 -11.97 18.14
N ALA A 152 -11.36 -11.78 19.10
CA ALA A 152 -11.93 -12.88 19.86
C ALA A 152 -12.76 -13.82 18.97
N ALA A 153 -13.62 -13.26 18.10
CA ALA A 153 -14.40 -14.03 17.14
C ALA A 153 -13.50 -14.81 16.17
N TYR A 154 -12.47 -14.16 15.63
CA TYR A 154 -11.50 -14.79 14.74
C TYR A 154 -10.72 -15.92 15.43
N ARG A 155 -10.21 -15.69 16.66
CA ARG A 155 -9.49 -16.73 17.42
C ARG A 155 -10.39 -17.92 17.77
N SER A 156 -11.66 -17.67 18.08
CA SER A 156 -12.65 -18.73 18.30
C SER A 156 -12.86 -19.58 17.05
N LEU A 157 -13.04 -18.93 15.90
CA LEU A 157 -13.17 -19.58 14.60
C LEU A 157 -11.91 -20.37 14.22
N LYS A 158 -10.73 -19.77 14.39
CA LYS A 158 -9.45 -20.43 14.14
C LYS A 158 -9.27 -21.66 15.02
N LYS A 159 -9.58 -21.56 16.31
CA LYS A 159 -9.53 -22.68 17.26
C LYS A 159 -10.45 -23.82 16.87
N SER A 160 -11.68 -23.53 16.43
CA SER A 160 -12.66 -24.56 16.07
C SER A 160 -12.36 -25.26 14.75
N ARG A 161 -11.75 -24.57 13.78
CA ARG A 161 -11.47 -25.10 12.44
C ARG A 161 -10.05 -25.66 12.28
N LEU A 162 -9.05 -24.99 12.85
CA LEU A 162 -7.61 -25.26 12.60
C LEU A 162 -6.83 -25.67 13.86
N GLY A 163 -7.37 -25.38 15.05
CA GLY A 163 -6.65 -25.50 16.33
C GLY A 163 -6.13 -24.15 16.84
N ALA A 164 -5.91 -24.05 18.16
CA ALA A 164 -5.63 -22.77 18.83
C ALA A 164 -4.31 -22.12 18.40
N ASP A 165 -3.28 -22.92 18.16
CA ASP A 165 -1.91 -22.46 17.85
C ASP A 165 -1.64 -22.36 16.33
N ALA A 166 -2.67 -22.54 15.51
CA ALA A 166 -2.52 -22.42 14.06
C ALA A 166 -2.18 -20.97 13.67
N VAL A 167 -1.19 -20.81 12.80
CA VAL A 167 -0.92 -19.54 12.11
C VAL A 167 -1.44 -19.69 10.69
N VAL A 168 -2.38 -18.83 10.28
CA VAL A 168 -2.95 -18.85 8.95
C VAL A 168 -1.97 -18.20 7.99
N HIS A 169 -1.38 -19.03 7.14
CA HIS A 169 -0.76 -18.58 5.90
C HIS A 169 -1.41 -19.36 4.76
N CYS A 170 -2.16 -18.68 3.89
CA CYS A 170 -2.98 -19.29 2.84
C CYS A 170 -2.17 -20.16 1.89
N LYS A 171 -0.92 -19.78 1.59
CA LYS A 171 -0.01 -20.64 0.83
C LYS A 171 0.17 -22.00 1.51
N THR A 172 0.32 -22.03 2.83
CA THR A 172 0.48 -23.28 3.60
C THR A 172 -0.82 -24.07 3.70
N LEU A 173 -1.97 -23.39 3.78
CA LEU A 173 -3.28 -24.05 3.86
C LEU A 173 -3.67 -24.80 2.57
N PHE A 174 -3.16 -24.37 1.41
CA PHE A 174 -3.47 -24.98 0.11
C PHE A 174 -2.32 -25.75 -0.55
N HIS A 175 -1.10 -25.80 0.02
CA HIS A 175 0.03 -26.55 -0.55
C HIS A 175 0.35 -27.87 0.18
N ASP A 176 0.61 -28.92 -0.63
CA ASP A 176 0.91 -30.30 -0.25
C ASP A 176 2.26 -30.57 0.46
N ALA A 177 3.11 -29.56 0.65
CA ALA A 177 4.54 -29.78 0.91
C ALA A 177 4.95 -30.05 2.37
N ARG A 178 4.02 -30.16 3.34
CA ARG A 178 4.34 -30.58 4.72
C ARG A 178 3.51 -31.79 5.15
N GLY A 179 4.20 -32.86 5.51
CA GLY A 179 3.62 -34.08 6.09
C GLY A 179 3.14 -33.89 7.55
N SER A 180 2.41 -32.83 7.86
CA SER A 180 1.79 -32.63 9.18
C SER A 180 0.36 -33.18 9.22
N ALA A 181 0.04 -33.87 10.31
CA ALA A 181 -1.03 -34.86 10.48
C ALA A 181 -2.48 -34.35 10.57
N ALA A 182 -2.84 -33.24 9.91
CA ALA A 182 -4.24 -32.86 9.73
C ALA A 182 -4.38 -31.95 8.50
N ARG A 183 -4.44 -32.55 7.30
CA ARG A 183 -4.80 -31.82 6.08
C ARG A 183 -6.30 -31.57 6.10
N LEU A 184 -6.71 -30.31 6.14
CA LEU A 184 -8.10 -29.98 5.87
C LEU A 184 -8.35 -30.06 4.37
N PRO A 185 -9.47 -30.67 3.92
CA PRO A 185 -9.91 -30.60 2.55
C PRO A 185 -9.99 -29.15 2.05
N THR A 186 -9.70 -28.92 0.76
CA THR A 186 -9.79 -27.59 0.13
C THR A 186 -11.12 -26.90 0.39
N GLU A 187 -12.22 -27.65 0.42
CA GLU A 187 -13.55 -27.15 0.74
C GLU A 187 -13.65 -26.64 2.18
N GLN A 188 -13.06 -27.33 3.15
CA GLN A 188 -13.05 -26.91 4.55
C GLN A 188 -12.18 -25.66 4.77
N VAL A 189 -11.04 -25.58 4.08
CA VAL A 189 -10.21 -24.37 4.07
C VAL A 189 -10.99 -23.20 3.46
N SER A 190 -11.63 -23.43 2.31
CA SER A 190 -12.43 -22.40 1.62
C SER A 190 -13.61 -21.92 2.47
N ALA A 191 -14.29 -22.84 3.18
CA ALA A 191 -15.35 -22.52 4.11
C ALA A 191 -14.84 -21.65 5.28
N PHE A 192 -13.73 -22.04 5.92
CA PHE A 192 -13.09 -21.26 6.98
C PHE A 192 -12.72 -19.85 6.50
N LEU A 193 -12.06 -19.73 5.34
CA LEU A 193 -11.68 -18.41 4.80
C LEU A 193 -12.89 -17.57 4.43
N GLY A 194 -13.97 -18.20 3.98
CA GLY A 194 -15.27 -17.55 3.77
C GLY A 194 -15.88 -17.01 5.07
N GLU A 195 -15.87 -17.79 6.15
CA GLU A 195 -16.32 -17.33 7.48
C GLU A 195 -15.47 -16.15 7.98
N VAL A 196 -14.16 -16.13 7.71
CA VAL A 196 -13.30 -14.98 8.00
C VAL A 196 -13.70 -13.76 7.15
N ALA A 197 -14.00 -13.94 5.86
CA ALA A 197 -14.45 -12.84 5.00
C ALA A 197 -15.73 -12.20 5.55
N ASP A 198 -16.71 -13.01 5.98
CA ASP A 198 -17.95 -12.52 6.58
C ASP A 198 -17.69 -11.77 7.90
N LEU A 199 -16.77 -12.26 8.74
CA LEU A 199 -16.35 -11.56 9.96
C LEU A 199 -15.81 -10.16 9.67
N LEU A 200 -14.99 -10.02 8.62
CA LEU A 200 -14.44 -8.73 8.20
C LEU A 200 -15.53 -7.82 7.63
N ALA A 201 -16.44 -8.35 6.81
CA ALA A 201 -17.54 -7.59 6.23
C ALA A 201 -18.52 -7.05 7.28
N MET A 202 -18.78 -7.78 8.36
CA MET A 202 -19.58 -7.32 9.50
C MET A 202 -18.96 -6.11 10.23
N ARG A 203 -17.73 -5.72 9.89
CA ARG A 203 -17.03 -4.56 10.41
C ARG A 203 -16.79 -3.49 9.34
N ALA A 204 -17.50 -3.56 8.21
CA ALA A 204 -17.48 -2.54 7.18
C ALA A 204 -17.72 -1.13 7.76
N GLY A 205 -16.88 -0.17 7.38
CA GLY A 205 -16.91 1.20 7.91
C GLY A 205 -16.26 1.38 9.28
N ARG A 206 -15.91 0.30 9.99
CA ARG A 206 -15.09 0.32 11.22
C ARG A 206 -13.63 -0.03 10.96
N LEU A 207 -13.39 -0.90 9.97
CA LEU A 207 -12.08 -1.17 9.39
C LEU A 207 -12.05 -0.76 7.92
N VAL A 208 -10.85 -0.61 7.39
CA VAL A 208 -10.59 -0.28 5.98
C VAL A 208 -9.79 -1.41 5.36
N ILE A 209 -10.24 -1.93 4.22
CA ILE A 209 -9.48 -2.86 3.39
C ILE A 209 -9.15 -2.15 2.09
N LEU A 210 -7.85 -2.03 1.81
CA LEU A 210 -7.30 -1.49 0.58
C LEU A 210 -6.60 -2.63 -0.15
N ASN A 211 -6.80 -2.76 -1.45
CA ASN A 211 -6.11 -3.76 -2.24
C ASN A 211 -5.61 -3.12 -3.54
N CYS A 212 -4.42 -3.50 -4.00
CA CYS A 212 -3.97 -3.21 -5.35
C CYS A 212 -3.59 -4.51 -6.04
N ALA A 213 -4.00 -4.67 -7.30
CA ALA A 213 -3.64 -5.81 -8.11
C ALA A 213 -3.20 -5.37 -9.51
N GLY A 214 -2.13 -5.99 -9.99
CA GLY A 214 -1.62 -5.80 -11.35
C GLY A 214 -1.35 -7.14 -12.01
N VAL A 215 -1.65 -7.21 -13.31
CA VAL A 215 -1.34 -8.36 -14.15
C VAL A 215 -0.44 -7.90 -15.27
N VAL A 216 0.67 -8.61 -15.47
CA VAL A 216 1.63 -8.33 -16.53
C VAL A 216 1.81 -9.56 -17.41
N PHE A 217 2.20 -9.35 -18.67
CA PHE A 217 2.68 -10.44 -19.52
C PHE A 217 4.00 -10.99 -18.95
N GLN A 218 4.11 -12.32 -18.96
CA GLN A 218 5.25 -13.06 -18.49
C GLN A 218 6.08 -13.52 -19.70
N PRO A 219 7.07 -12.74 -20.16
CA PRO A 219 7.96 -13.17 -21.23
C PRO A 219 8.74 -14.42 -20.84
N GLN A 220 9.27 -15.15 -21.81
CA GLN A 220 10.09 -16.36 -21.56
C GLN A 220 11.29 -16.10 -20.63
N ALA A 221 11.77 -14.86 -20.55
CA ALA A 221 12.88 -14.43 -19.68
C ALA A 221 12.41 -13.68 -18.41
N PHE A 222 11.22 -13.97 -17.88
CA PHE A 222 10.71 -13.35 -16.65
C PHE A 222 11.49 -13.85 -15.42
N LYS A 223 12.47 -13.06 -14.96
CA LYS A 223 13.36 -13.39 -13.85
C LYS A 223 12.95 -12.63 -12.59
N ALA A 224 13.72 -12.82 -11.52
CA ALA A 224 13.51 -12.16 -10.23
C ALA A 224 13.47 -10.62 -10.33
N LYS A 225 14.22 -10.03 -11.27
CA LYS A 225 14.25 -8.56 -11.47
C LYS A 225 12.92 -8.04 -12.00
N GLU A 226 12.31 -8.71 -12.97
CA GLU A 226 11.02 -8.35 -13.52
C GLU A 226 9.91 -8.54 -12.47
N GLN A 227 9.98 -9.62 -11.68
CA GLN A 227 9.07 -9.82 -10.55
C GLN A 227 9.18 -8.70 -9.51
N ALA A 228 10.39 -8.32 -9.11
CA ALA A 228 10.62 -7.22 -8.18
C ALA A 228 10.09 -5.87 -8.73
N ALA A 229 10.29 -5.61 -10.03
CA ALA A 229 9.73 -4.43 -10.68
C ALA A 229 8.20 -4.43 -10.65
N CYS A 230 7.55 -5.58 -10.86
CA CYS A 230 6.10 -5.72 -10.77
C CYS A 230 5.60 -5.49 -9.34
N LYS A 231 6.29 -6.07 -8.34
CA LYS A 231 6.00 -5.83 -6.92
C LYS A 231 6.02 -4.34 -6.59
N ALA A 232 7.08 -3.64 -6.99
CA ALA A 232 7.22 -2.20 -6.75
C ALA A 232 6.11 -1.38 -7.44
N ARG A 233 5.71 -1.77 -8.66
CA ARG A 233 4.63 -1.11 -9.42
C ARG A 233 3.25 -1.27 -8.79
N VAL A 234 2.98 -2.36 -8.07
CA VAL A 234 1.71 -2.58 -7.36
C VAL A 234 1.75 -1.98 -5.96
N PHE A 235 2.87 -2.13 -5.25
CA PHE A 235 3.04 -1.63 -3.88
C PHE A 235 2.99 -0.10 -3.79
N GLY A 236 3.67 0.60 -4.70
CA GLY A 236 3.76 2.06 -4.69
C GLY A 236 2.40 2.75 -4.71
N PRO A 237 1.55 2.49 -5.72
CA PRO A 237 0.19 3.03 -5.79
C PRO A 237 -0.65 2.69 -4.55
N LEU A 238 -0.62 1.44 -4.07
CA LEU A 238 -1.38 1.03 -2.89
C LEU A 238 -1.04 1.86 -1.65
N VAL A 239 0.24 1.98 -1.34
CA VAL A 239 0.71 2.73 -0.18
C VAL A 239 0.38 4.20 -0.33
N GLN A 240 0.57 4.77 -1.52
CA GLN A 240 0.26 6.16 -1.79
C GLN A 240 -1.24 6.45 -1.64
N PHE A 241 -2.08 5.55 -2.12
CA PHE A 241 -3.52 5.61 -1.93
C PHE A 241 -3.90 5.52 -0.46
N ALA A 242 -3.29 4.60 0.30
CA ALA A 242 -3.49 4.50 1.73
C ALA A 242 -3.09 5.79 2.46
N ILE A 243 -1.92 6.35 2.13
CA ILE A 243 -1.45 7.62 2.68
C ILE A 243 -2.46 8.74 2.40
N GLU A 244 -2.90 8.88 1.15
CA GLU A 244 -3.85 9.92 0.75
C GLU A 244 -5.20 9.76 1.49
N GLN A 245 -5.76 8.55 1.51
CA GLN A 245 -7.05 8.26 2.15
C GLN A 245 -7.02 8.48 3.66
N MET A 246 -5.94 8.08 4.34
CA MET A 246 -5.79 8.24 5.79
C MET A 246 -5.52 9.70 6.17
N THR A 247 -4.59 10.36 5.49
CA THR A 247 -4.15 11.70 5.87
C THR A 247 -5.18 12.78 5.55
N ARG A 248 -6.02 12.61 4.52
CA ARG A 248 -7.19 13.48 4.27
C ARG A 248 -8.16 13.50 5.46
N GLN A 249 -8.21 12.42 6.24
CA GLN A 249 -9.06 12.33 7.43
C GLN A 249 -8.37 12.84 8.69
N GLY A 250 -7.10 13.23 8.62
CA GLY A 250 -6.28 13.62 9.78
C GLY A 250 -5.57 12.45 10.45
N LEU A 251 -5.52 11.26 9.82
CA LEU A 251 -4.90 10.07 10.39
C LEU A 251 -3.46 9.91 9.88
N CYS A 252 -2.53 9.55 10.77
CA CYS A 252 -1.12 9.31 10.43
C CYS A 252 -0.89 7.79 10.26
N PRO A 253 -0.65 7.29 9.04
CA PRO A 253 -0.54 5.86 8.79
C PRO A 253 0.81 5.28 9.22
N HIS A 254 0.73 4.14 9.90
CA HIS A 254 1.85 3.28 10.28
C HIS A 254 1.67 1.93 9.59
N PHE A 255 2.65 1.53 8.80
CA PHE A 255 2.56 0.33 7.97
C PHE A 255 3.34 -0.82 8.60
N TYR A 256 2.71 -1.98 8.68
CA TYR A 256 3.28 -3.23 9.17
C TYR A 256 3.15 -4.27 8.07
N PHE A 257 4.27 -4.86 7.66
CA PHE A 257 4.30 -5.95 6.71
C PHE A 257 4.96 -7.17 7.34
N GLU A 258 4.60 -8.36 6.86
CA GLU A 258 5.36 -9.56 7.19
C GLU A 258 6.80 -9.42 6.67
N ARG A 259 7.77 -9.72 7.52
CA ARG A 259 9.18 -9.58 7.19
C ARG A 259 9.59 -10.62 6.16
N THR A 260 10.06 -10.15 5.01
CA THR A 260 10.79 -10.96 4.04
C THR A 260 12.29 -10.70 4.18
N ASN A 261 13.14 -11.59 3.69
CA ASN A 261 14.60 -11.35 3.77
C ASN A 261 15.07 -10.21 2.84
N ASP A 262 14.17 -9.59 2.05
CA ASP A 262 14.47 -8.58 1.04
C ASP A 262 13.45 -7.41 1.05
N ASP A 263 13.36 -6.72 2.18
CA ASP A 263 12.36 -5.66 2.43
C ASP A 263 12.89 -4.22 2.19
N GLY A 264 14.17 -4.07 1.84
CA GLY A 264 14.84 -2.77 1.77
C GLY A 264 14.21 -1.82 0.77
N TRP A 265 13.81 -2.35 -0.39
CA TRP A 265 13.25 -1.59 -1.51
C TRP A 265 11.96 -0.82 -1.14
N ALA A 266 11.14 -1.37 -0.25
CA ALA A 266 9.89 -0.75 0.18
C ALA A 266 10.16 0.50 1.05
N LYS A 267 11.19 0.45 1.91
CA LYS A 267 11.63 1.62 2.69
C LYS A 267 12.22 2.70 1.77
N GLU A 268 12.96 2.29 0.74
CA GLU A 268 13.48 3.20 -0.27
C GLU A 268 12.35 3.93 -1.03
N LEU A 269 11.24 3.25 -1.33
CA LEU A 269 10.07 3.88 -1.96
C LEU A 269 9.50 5.03 -1.14
N PHE A 270 9.37 4.87 0.18
CA PHE A 270 8.93 5.96 1.07
C PHE A 270 9.99 7.07 1.14
N ALA A 271 11.27 6.72 1.17
CA ALA A 271 12.35 7.70 1.21
C ALA A 271 12.42 8.53 -0.09
N GLY A 272 12.31 7.88 -1.24
CA GLY A 272 12.21 8.51 -2.55
C GLY A 272 10.97 9.40 -2.67
N GLY A 273 9.82 8.94 -2.16
CA GLY A 273 8.60 9.73 -2.08
C GLY A 273 8.81 11.04 -1.34
N ARG A 274 9.40 11.03 -0.14
CA ARG A 274 9.70 12.24 0.65
C ARG A 274 10.56 13.28 -0.07
N LEU A 275 11.30 12.87 -1.10
CA LEU A 275 12.11 13.75 -1.94
C LEU A 275 11.37 14.29 -3.16
N THR A 276 10.04 14.26 -3.17
CA THR A 276 9.20 14.77 -4.26
C THR A 276 8.30 15.91 -3.79
N LEU A 277 7.83 16.75 -4.72
CA LEU A 277 6.80 17.75 -4.41
C LEU A 277 5.44 17.08 -4.15
N MET A 278 5.20 15.92 -4.76
CA MET A 278 3.99 15.13 -4.57
C MET A 278 3.73 14.78 -3.09
N TRP A 279 4.79 14.45 -2.35
CA TRP A 279 4.69 13.92 -0.98
C TRP A 279 3.91 14.80 0.01
N PRO A 280 4.22 16.10 0.19
CA PRO A 280 3.43 16.95 1.10
C PRO A 280 1.96 17.06 0.68
N PHE A 281 1.64 16.89 -0.60
CA PHE A 281 0.26 16.93 -1.09
C PHE A 281 -0.51 15.66 -0.77
N ILE A 282 0.09 14.48 -1.00
CA ILE A 282 -0.57 13.21 -0.67
C ILE A 282 -0.61 12.96 0.84
N THR A 283 0.35 13.48 1.60
CA THR A 283 0.39 13.32 3.07
C THR A 283 -0.41 14.40 3.81
N ASN A 284 -0.90 15.43 3.12
CA ASN A 284 -1.52 16.60 3.76
C ASN A 284 -0.63 17.20 4.87
N THR A 285 0.70 17.17 4.63
CA THR A 285 1.77 17.54 5.56
C THR A 285 1.77 16.81 6.92
N LEU A 286 1.06 15.69 7.02
CA LEU A 286 1.05 14.81 8.20
C LEU A 286 2.24 13.84 8.19
N PRO A 287 2.74 13.45 9.37
CA PRO A 287 3.85 12.51 9.46
C PRO A 287 3.40 11.12 8.99
N VAL A 288 4.25 10.48 8.19
CA VAL A 288 4.07 9.11 7.70
C VAL A 288 5.33 8.34 8.05
N LYS A 289 5.18 7.23 8.78
CA LYS A 289 6.30 6.38 9.18
C LYS A 289 6.70 5.47 8.02
N SER A 290 8.00 5.23 7.84
CA SER A 290 8.44 4.16 6.92
C SER A 290 7.91 2.80 7.39
N PRO A 291 7.71 1.83 6.48
CA PRO A 291 7.13 0.54 6.83
C PRO A 291 8.02 -0.23 7.82
N GLU A 292 7.37 -0.90 8.76
CA GLU A 292 7.96 -1.84 9.68
C GLU A 292 7.72 -3.28 9.19
N PHE A 293 8.77 -4.09 9.23
CA PHE A 293 8.73 -5.48 8.80
C PHE A 293 8.83 -6.34 10.05
N VAL A 294 7.73 -7.01 10.37
CA VAL A 294 7.50 -7.70 11.64
C VAL A 294 7.35 -9.21 11.42
N LEU A 295 7.37 -9.98 12.51
CA LEU A 295 7.17 -11.43 12.38
C LEU A 295 5.71 -11.72 11.98
N PRO A 296 5.43 -12.83 11.27
CA PRO A 296 4.06 -13.20 10.90
C PRO A 296 3.13 -13.30 12.12
N THR A 297 3.67 -13.75 13.25
CA THR A 297 2.96 -13.91 14.52
C THR A 297 2.81 -12.60 15.31
N SER A 298 3.25 -11.46 14.78
CA SER A 298 3.16 -10.17 15.49
C SER A 298 1.74 -9.63 15.54
N SER A 299 0.85 -10.00 14.61
CA SER A 299 -0.55 -9.60 14.62
C SER A 299 -1.42 -10.48 13.72
N GLU A 300 -2.63 -10.82 14.17
CA GLU A 300 -3.64 -11.49 13.34
C GLU A 300 -4.10 -10.65 12.13
N TYR A 301 -3.85 -9.34 12.14
CA TYR A 301 -4.14 -8.49 10.98
C TYR A 301 -3.23 -8.79 9.77
N LEU A 302 -2.06 -9.39 9.99
CA LEU A 302 -1.23 -9.91 8.90
C LEU A 302 -1.89 -11.15 8.27
N GLU A 303 -2.47 -12.04 9.10
CA GLU A 303 -3.26 -13.19 8.62
C GLU A 303 -4.47 -12.70 7.80
N PHE A 304 -5.17 -11.63 8.22
CA PHE A 304 -6.25 -11.04 7.43
C PHE A 304 -5.77 -10.47 6.09
N ALA A 305 -4.62 -9.80 6.08
CA ALA A 305 -4.05 -9.26 4.84
C ALA A 305 -3.68 -10.38 3.85
N ASP A 306 -3.08 -11.48 4.32
CA ASP A 306 -2.77 -12.67 3.51
C ASP A 306 -4.06 -13.25 2.90
N ILE A 307 -5.10 -13.43 3.71
CA ILE A 307 -6.38 -14.00 3.26
C ILE A 307 -7.00 -13.19 2.12
N VAL A 308 -7.03 -11.86 2.25
CA VAL A 308 -7.57 -10.98 1.20
C VAL A 308 -6.67 -10.98 -0.04
N SER A 309 -5.35 -10.84 0.13
CA SER A 309 -4.40 -10.89 -0.99
C SER A 309 -4.50 -12.22 -1.73
N PHE A 310 -4.53 -13.34 -1.02
CA PHE A 310 -4.76 -14.67 -1.57
C PHE A 310 -6.06 -14.74 -2.36
N ALA A 311 -7.17 -14.29 -1.77
CA ALA A 311 -8.49 -14.35 -2.39
C ALA A 311 -8.51 -13.56 -3.71
N VAL A 312 -7.95 -12.34 -3.72
CA VAL A 312 -7.87 -11.50 -4.92
C VAL A 312 -7.03 -12.17 -6.01
N ALA A 313 -5.82 -12.66 -5.67
CA ALA A 313 -4.96 -13.32 -6.64
C ALA A 313 -5.58 -14.62 -7.20
N ASP A 314 -6.22 -15.42 -6.35
CA ASP A 314 -6.90 -16.66 -6.74
C ASP A 314 -8.08 -16.38 -7.68
N ASN A 315 -8.89 -15.36 -7.38
CA ASN A 315 -10.00 -14.93 -8.24
C ASN A 315 -9.51 -14.45 -9.61
N ILE A 316 -8.47 -13.62 -9.66
CA ILE A 316 -7.89 -13.14 -10.93
C ILE A 316 -7.37 -14.32 -11.75
N ALA A 317 -6.57 -15.21 -11.16
CA ALA A 317 -6.02 -16.36 -11.86
C ALA A 317 -7.10 -17.31 -12.37
N ARG A 318 -8.14 -17.56 -11.59
CA ARG A 318 -9.27 -18.42 -11.98
C ARG A 318 -10.13 -17.79 -13.08
N ARG A 319 -10.48 -16.52 -12.93
CA ARG A 319 -11.21 -15.74 -13.96
C ARG A 319 -10.46 -15.77 -15.28
N ALA A 320 -9.14 -15.57 -15.24
CA ALA A 320 -8.28 -15.64 -16.40
C ALA A 320 -8.30 -17.03 -17.06
N ASN A 321 -8.11 -18.09 -16.27
CA ASN A 321 -8.10 -19.46 -16.79
C ASN A 321 -9.47 -19.89 -17.35
N GLU A 322 -10.57 -19.43 -16.76
CA GLU A 322 -11.93 -19.67 -17.28
C GLU A 322 -12.13 -18.95 -18.62
N ARG A 323 -11.77 -17.66 -18.70
CA ARG A 323 -12.05 -16.82 -19.88
C ARG A 323 -11.10 -17.05 -21.04
N ASP A 324 -9.86 -17.45 -20.76
CA ASP A 324 -8.83 -17.65 -21.77
C ASP A 324 -8.49 -19.13 -22.01
N GLY A 325 -8.99 -20.05 -21.18
CA GLY A 325 -8.86 -21.49 -21.38
C GLY A 325 -10.06 -22.08 -22.11
N ASP A 326 -10.37 -23.35 -21.83
CA ASP A 326 -11.44 -24.10 -22.51
C ASP A 326 -12.86 -23.72 -22.05
N GLY A 327 -13.02 -22.60 -21.33
CA GLY A 327 -14.31 -22.13 -20.84
C GLY A 327 -14.86 -22.86 -19.61
N VAL A 328 -14.06 -23.72 -18.96
CA VAL A 328 -14.48 -24.42 -17.74
C VAL A 328 -14.62 -23.39 -16.60
N PRO A 329 -15.80 -23.24 -15.99
CA PRO A 329 -16.01 -22.29 -14.90
C PRO A 329 -15.07 -22.60 -13.74
N ALA A 330 -14.17 -21.67 -13.44
CA ALA A 330 -13.29 -21.80 -12.30
C ALA A 330 -13.95 -21.13 -11.09
N CYS A 331 -14.71 -21.91 -10.30
CA CYS A 331 -15.30 -21.42 -9.07
C CYS A 331 -14.18 -20.83 -8.16
N PRO A 332 -14.27 -19.55 -7.76
CA PRO A 332 -13.28 -18.98 -6.85
C PRO A 332 -13.33 -19.69 -5.51
N ARG A 333 -12.18 -19.89 -4.87
CA ARG A 333 -12.13 -20.51 -3.53
C ARG A 333 -12.85 -19.65 -2.49
N ILE A 334 -12.85 -18.34 -2.68
CA ILE A 334 -13.54 -17.36 -1.84
C ILE A 334 -14.16 -16.33 -2.76
N ASP A 335 -15.47 -16.13 -2.65
CA ASP A 335 -16.15 -15.03 -3.34
C ASP A 335 -15.74 -13.69 -2.71
N LEU A 336 -15.17 -12.80 -3.54
CA LEU A 336 -14.71 -11.48 -3.10
C LEU A 336 -15.84 -10.56 -2.62
N ALA A 337 -17.08 -10.83 -2.99
CA ALA A 337 -18.23 -10.09 -2.46
C ALA A 337 -18.39 -10.30 -0.94
N ARG A 338 -17.92 -11.42 -0.39
CA ARG A 338 -18.01 -11.73 1.04
C ARG A 338 -17.18 -10.84 1.95
N PHE A 339 -16.15 -10.16 1.43
CA PHE A 339 -15.38 -9.19 2.21
C PHE A 339 -16.11 -7.86 2.40
N GLY A 340 -17.30 -7.68 1.80
CA GLY A 340 -18.01 -6.41 1.79
C GLY A 340 -17.29 -5.38 0.94
N THR A 341 -17.31 -4.11 1.35
CA THR A 341 -16.67 -3.03 0.62
C THR A 341 -15.15 -3.07 0.78
N VAL A 342 -14.45 -3.24 -0.33
CA VAL A 342 -12.99 -3.10 -0.42
C VAL A 342 -12.66 -1.93 -1.35
N HIS A 343 -11.62 -1.17 -1.01
CA HIS A 343 -11.11 -0.10 -1.87
C HIS A 343 -9.99 -0.66 -2.74
N TYR A 344 -10.35 -0.98 -3.98
CA TYR A 344 -9.43 -1.56 -4.94
C TYR A 344 -8.68 -0.50 -5.72
N GLN A 345 -7.45 -0.85 -6.09
CA GLN A 345 -6.69 -0.22 -7.15
C GLN A 345 -6.30 -1.25 -8.20
N GLY A 346 -6.43 -0.85 -9.46
CA GLY A 346 -5.99 -1.60 -10.62
C GLY A 346 -5.24 -0.69 -11.57
N PHE A 347 -4.92 -1.21 -12.75
CA PHE A 347 -4.19 -0.47 -13.77
C PHE A 347 -4.99 -0.45 -15.07
N MET A 348 -5.02 0.70 -15.72
CA MET A 348 -5.49 0.82 -17.10
C MET A 348 -4.43 0.27 -18.07
N GLU A 349 -4.80 0.09 -19.34
CA GLU A 349 -3.89 -0.43 -20.39
C GLU A 349 -2.63 0.43 -20.58
N ASN A 350 -2.73 1.74 -20.35
CA ASN A 350 -1.60 2.67 -20.41
C ASN A 350 -0.69 2.61 -19.16
N GLY A 351 -1.03 1.77 -18.18
CA GLY A 351 -0.29 1.61 -16.92
C GLY A 351 -0.67 2.58 -15.82
N ASP A 352 -1.65 3.47 -16.03
CA ASP A 352 -2.12 4.38 -14.99
C ASP A 352 -2.95 3.63 -13.94
N ALA A 353 -2.71 3.92 -12.66
CA ALA A 353 -3.49 3.33 -11.59
C ALA A 353 -4.87 4.01 -11.47
N ILE A 354 -5.91 3.19 -11.34
CA ILE A 354 -7.29 3.64 -11.09
C ILE A 354 -7.82 3.04 -9.80
N SER A 355 -8.69 3.78 -9.11
CA SER A 355 -9.20 3.39 -7.79
C SER A 355 -10.72 3.25 -7.81
N LYS A 356 -11.24 2.19 -7.18
CA LYS A 356 -12.67 1.90 -7.10
C LYS A 356 -13.03 1.23 -5.77
N SER A 357 -14.01 1.78 -5.07
CA SER A 357 -14.64 1.13 -3.92
C SER A 357 -15.77 0.24 -4.43
N SER A 358 -15.77 -1.04 -4.08
CA SER A 358 -16.78 -1.98 -4.56
C SER A 358 -17.01 -3.13 -3.57
N VAL A 359 -18.23 -3.70 -3.61
CA VAL A 359 -18.49 -5.04 -3.10
C VAL A 359 -18.15 -6.02 -4.20
N GLY A 360 -17.20 -6.93 -3.94
CA GLY A 360 -16.59 -7.76 -4.98
C GLY A 360 -15.61 -6.97 -5.86
N TYR A 361 -14.88 -7.68 -6.73
CA TYR A 361 -13.81 -7.10 -7.53
C TYR A 361 -14.37 -6.30 -8.73
N PRO A 362 -13.85 -5.09 -9.01
CA PRO A 362 -14.36 -4.22 -10.06
C PRO A 362 -13.83 -4.60 -11.46
N TRP A 363 -14.21 -5.79 -11.94
CA TRP A 363 -13.75 -6.36 -13.22
C TRP A 363 -13.95 -5.40 -14.39
N GLN A 364 -15.14 -4.81 -14.50
CA GLN A 364 -15.49 -3.88 -15.58
C GLN A 364 -14.67 -2.60 -15.58
N ASP A 365 -14.20 -2.14 -14.42
CA ASP A 365 -13.38 -0.94 -14.33
C ASP A 365 -11.91 -1.26 -14.71
N PHE A 366 -11.38 -2.38 -14.23
CA PHE A 366 -9.94 -2.70 -14.38
C PHE A 366 -9.60 -3.47 -15.65
N TYR A 367 -10.57 -4.16 -16.22
CA TYR A 367 -10.36 -5.10 -17.33
C TYR A 367 -11.33 -4.86 -18.51
N ARG A 368 -11.92 -3.66 -18.59
CA ARG A 368 -12.96 -3.25 -19.57
C ARG A 368 -12.72 -3.68 -21.01
N TRP A 369 -11.46 -3.73 -21.44
CA TRP A 369 -11.04 -4.02 -22.82
C TRP A 369 -10.53 -5.45 -23.02
N THR A 370 -10.72 -6.29 -22.01
CA THR A 370 -10.33 -7.71 -22.04
C THR A 370 -11.57 -8.61 -21.94
N SER A 371 -11.40 -9.90 -22.22
CA SER A 371 -12.40 -10.93 -21.98
C SER A 371 -12.79 -11.12 -20.51
N TRP A 372 -12.07 -10.49 -19.58
CA TRP A 372 -12.23 -10.70 -18.13
C TRP A 372 -13.29 -9.80 -17.50
N ALA A 373 -13.65 -8.70 -18.17
CA ALA A 373 -14.63 -7.72 -17.72
C ALA A 373 -15.94 -8.37 -17.24
#